data_AF-A0A3M6QHL9-F1
#
_entry.id   AF-A0A3M6QHL9-F1
#
_cell.length_a   1.000
_cell.length_b   1.000
_cell.length_c   1.000
_cell.angle_alpha   90.00
_cell.angle_beta   90.00
_cell.angle_gamma   90.00
#
_symmetry.space_group_name_H-M   'P 1'
#
loop_
_entity.id
_entity.type
_entity.pdbx_description
1 polymer ?
#
loop_
_entity_poly.entity_id
_entity_poly.type
_entity_poly.pdbx_seq_one_letter_code
_entity_poly.pdbx_strand_id
1 'polypeptide(L)'
;MRWALPGPPPRRAAMSNDRFRPPTRLRQGLSMLLRALALIVLLALACQIHTPNLLRLRHVGVPALLLVAATGLVWLGWRARRQHVAVTPGAPMRLRQAEALMLALGLAAIMVITGQQAWQWRQARTLVLQASGNEMALAMLGRHFIVGYRDFEEAAQLATRGAIAGIYLSQANVTGRDPLHVRAEIMALQLLRERHGLPPLIVAADQEGGHVQHMSPPLPSRPALSTLLTADGLLAAEDAPPRLAAETLLAAYQQGQQQGADLQALGINLNLGPVADLRPEAGRTATRDRHTRLDLRAISHDPQTVAELSGAYMRGLASRQVGATLKHFPGLAGVAGDTHLHSARLDTPSAVLAERDWLPFRQGMTASGAIMLAHVVLGDVDAQQPASLSPAVVRLLRQDWGYQGLLMTDDLNMGAVYRPYGICAAALRALGAGVDLLLVSYDPEQFYPAMACALQALQRGELQLPHTAQTHQRLVRLLNPAPVRAMAQRVAAHQGDAP
;
A
#
# COMPACT_ATOMS: atom_id res chain seq x y z
N MET A 1 -85.47 64.67 -19.40
CA MET A 1 -85.26 63.34 -20.02
C MET A 1 -83.77 63.16 -20.27
N ARG A 2 -83.08 62.36 -19.46
CA ARG A 2 -81.63 62.12 -19.57
C ARG A 2 -81.39 60.63 -19.80
N TRP A 3 -80.55 60.37 -20.79
CA TRP A 3 -80.20 59.06 -21.35
C TRP A 3 -79.26 58.27 -20.43
N ALA A 4 -79.41 56.94 -20.45
CA ALA A 4 -78.62 55.98 -19.68
C ALA A 4 -77.21 55.76 -20.28
N LEU A 5 -76.20 55.61 -19.43
CA LEU A 5 -74.86 55.15 -19.78
C LEU A 5 -74.67 53.68 -19.36
N PRO A 6 -73.93 52.86 -20.14
CA PRO A 6 -73.74 51.43 -19.86
C PRO A 6 -72.68 51.18 -18.77
N GLY A 7 -72.92 50.15 -17.96
CA GLY A 7 -72.07 49.78 -16.81
C GLY A 7 -70.71 49.16 -17.19
N PRO A 8 -69.78 49.06 -16.23
CA PRO A 8 -68.41 48.60 -16.46
C PRO A 8 -68.32 47.07 -16.66
N PRO A 9 -67.29 46.58 -17.39
CA PRO A 9 -67.12 45.15 -17.64
C PRO A 9 -66.58 44.40 -16.39
N PRO A 10 -66.80 43.08 -16.29
CA PRO A 10 -66.38 42.29 -15.13
C PRO A 10 -64.85 42.09 -15.10
N ARG A 11 -64.29 42.10 -13.88
CA ARG A 11 -62.87 41.83 -13.61
C ARG A 11 -62.47 40.43 -14.11
N ARG A 12 -61.41 40.36 -14.93
CA ARG A 12 -60.74 39.10 -15.29
C ARG A 12 -60.22 38.40 -14.03
N ALA A 13 -60.68 37.18 -13.80
CA ALA A 13 -60.12 36.30 -12.78
C ALA A 13 -58.67 35.96 -13.15
N ALA A 14 -57.73 36.23 -12.25
CA ALA A 14 -56.36 35.73 -12.36
C ALA A 14 -56.39 34.20 -12.24
N MET A 15 -56.17 33.49 -13.36
CA MET A 15 -55.93 32.04 -13.33
C MET A 15 -54.60 31.80 -12.62
N SER A 16 -54.65 31.35 -11.37
CA SER A 16 -53.48 30.92 -10.62
C SER A 16 -52.85 29.70 -11.31
N ASN A 17 -51.56 29.82 -11.61
CA ASN A 17 -50.74 28.86 -12.32
C ASN A 17 -50.38 27.63 -11.44
N ASP A 18 -51.38 26.91 -10.91
CA ASP A 18 -51.20 25.84 -9.91
C ASP A 18 -51.18 24.41 -10.51
N ARG A 19 -51.09 24.29 -11.85
CA ARG A 19 -51.24 22.99 -12.56
C ARG A 19 -49.99 22.11 -12.65
N PHE A 20 -48.86 22.45 -12.03
CA PHE A 20 -47.63 21.65 -12.08
C PHE A 20 -46.97 21.40 -10.71
N ARG A 21 -47.75 21.34 -9.62
CA ARG A 21 -47.22 20.88 -8.32
C ARG A 21 -47.51 19.38 -8.14
N PRO A 22 -46.48 18.51 -8.05
CA PRO A 22 -46.70 17.09 -7.82
C PRO A 22 -47.45 16.87 -6.49
N PRO A 23 -48.32 15.83 -6.40
CA PRO A 23 -49.08 15.53 -5.19
C PRO A 23 -48.21 15.52 -3.92
N THR A 24 -48.72 16.07 -2.83
CA THR A 24 -48.00 16.21 -1.55
C THR A 24 -47.39 14.90 -1.02
N ARG A 25 -48.02 13.75 -1.32
CA ARG A 25 -47.50 12.41 -1.01
C ARG A 25 -46.23 12.05 -1.79
N LEU A 26 -46.14 12.42 -3.07
CA LEU A 26 -44.94 12.20 -3.90
C LEU A 26 -43.73 13.01 -3.38
N ARG A 27 -43.96 14.27 -2.98
CA ARG A 27 -42.91 15.11 -2.37
C ARG A 27 -42.42 14.56 -1.02
N GLN A 28 -43.33 14.04 -0.20
CA GLN A 28 -42.97 13.42 1.08
C GLN A 28 -42.19 12.11 0.88
N GLY A 29 -42.61 11.27 -0.06
CA GLY A 29 -41.88 10.04 -0.42
C GLY A 29 -40.48 10.32 -0.94
N LEU A 30 -40.33 11.29 -1.84
CA LEU A 30 -39.02 11.69 -2.38
C LEU A 30 -38.09 12.23 -1.29
N SER A 31 -38.59 13.07 -0.39
CA SER A 31 -37.79 13.58 0.73
C SER A 31 -37.34 12.47 1.68
N MET A 32 -38.19 11.47 1.94
CA MET A 32 -37.85 10.34 2.81
C MET A 32 -36.77 9.48 2.15
N LEU A 33 -36.90 9.20 0.85
CA LEU A 33 -35.92 8.45 0.07
C LEU A 33 -34.54 9.13 0.06
N LEU A 34 -34.50 10.45 -0.17
CA LEU A 34 -33.25 11.21 -0.15
C LEU A 34 -32.54 11.16 1.21
N ARG A 35 -33.29 11.23 2.32
CA ARG A 35 -32.72 11.13 3.67
C ARG A 35 -32.24 9.71 3.98
N ALA A 36 -32.97 8.69 3.56
CA ALA A 36 -32.54 7.30 3.68
C ALA A 36 -31.24 7.06 2.89
N LEU A 37 -31.16 7.57 1.66
CA LEU A 37 -29.95 7.50 0.84
C LEU A 37 -28.77 8.21 1.51
N ALA A 38 -28.98 9.42 2.03
CA ALA A 38 -27.95 10.15 2.77
C ALA A 38 -27.46 9.37 3.99
N LEU A 39 -28.38 8.74 4.73
CA LEU A 39 -28.04 7.91 5.88
C LEU A 39 -27.21 6.69 5.49
N ILE A 40 -27.58 6.01 4.39
CA ILE A 40 -26.82 4.88 3.85
C ILE A 40 -25.40 5.30 3.47
N VAL A 41 -25.25 6.46 2.82
CA VAL A 41 -23.93 7.01 2.46
C VAL A 41 -23.10 7.31 3.71
N LEU A 42 -23.69 7.97 4.72
CA LEU A 42 -22.99 8.28 5.98
C LEU A 42 -22.62 7.02 6.77
N LEU A 43 -23.47 5.99 6.78
CA LEU A 43 -23.16 4.69 7.37
C LEU A 43 -22.02 4.00 6.64
N ALA A 44 -22.02 4.01 5.30
CA ALA A 44 -20.94 3.45 4.51
C ALA A 44 -19.61 4.17 4.79
N LEU A 45 -19.62 5.50 4.90
CA LEU A 45 -18.46 6.31 5.28
C LEU A 45 -17.98 5.97 6.70
N ALA A 46 -18.89 5.86 7.67
CA ALA A 46 -18.58 5.47 9.04
C ALA A 46 -17.91 4.10 9.12
N CYS A 47 -18.40 3.12 8.35
CA CYS A 47 -17.81 1.79 8.27
C CYS A 47 -16.42 1.78 7.63
N GLN A 48 -16.14 2.69 6.71
CA GLN A 48 -14.91 2.69 5.91
C GLN A 48 -13.88 3.76 6.30
N ILE A 49 -14.13 4.58 7.33
CA ILE A 49 -13.33 5.77 7.64
C ILE A 49 -11.85 5.47 7.94
N HIS A 50 -11.57 4.29 8.48
CA HIS A 50 -10.22 3.80 8.74
C HIS A 50 -9.62 2.97 7.60
N THR A 51 -10.24 2.92 6.42
CA THR A 51 -9.63 2.28 5.25
C THR A 51 -8.59 3.19 4.57
N PRO A 52 -7.57 2.64 3.91
CA PRO A 52 -6.58 3.41 3.16
C PRO A 52 -7.19 4.34 2.11
N ASN A 53 -8.31 3.94 1.48
CA ASN A 53 -8.99 4.74 0.46
C ASN A 53 -9.48 6.11 0.96
N LEU A 54 -9.75 6.24 2.26
CA LEU A 54 -10.24 7.47 2.89
C LEU A 54 -9.15 8.20 3.69
N LEU A 55 -7.87 7.84 3.53
CA LEU A 55 -6.75 8.42 4.28
C LEU A 55 -6.77 9.96 4.26
N ARG A 56 -6.97 10.57 3.08
CA ARG A 56 -7.01 12.03 2.91
C ARG A 56 -8.18 12.69 3.66
N LEU A 57 -9.27 11.97 3.87
CA LEU A 57 -10.48 12.50 4.52
C LEU A 57 -10.56 12.11 6.00
N ARG A 58 -9.78 11.14 6.47
CA ARG A 58 -9.90 10.54 7.81
C ARG A 58 -9.85 11.57 8.95
N HIS A 59 -8.91 12.50 8.88
CA HIS A 59 -8.68 13.51 9.93
C HIS A 59 -9.87 14.46 10.13
N VAL A 60 -10.64 14.76 9.07
CA VAL A 60 -11.88 15.57 9.16
C VAL A 60 -13.11 14.67 9.30
N GLY A 61 -13.09 13.49 8.70
CA GLY A 61 -14.26 12.62 8.57
C GLY A 61 -14.73 12.05 9.89
N VAL A 62 -13.83 11.62 10.78
CA VAL A 62 -14.21 11.14 12.12
C VAL A 62 -14.92 12.22 12.94
N PRO A 63 -14.34 13.42 13.17
CA PRO A 63 -15.04 14.46 13.93
C PRO A 63 -16.30 14.96 13.22
N ALA A 64 -16.30 15.04 11.88
CA ALA A 64 -17.48 15.46 11.12
C ALA A 64 -18.65 14.46 11.25
N LEU A 65 -18.39 13.16 11.13
CA LEU A 65 -19.41 12.12 11.28
C LEU A 65 -20.01 12.13 12.69
N LEU A 66 -19.17 12.25 13.72
CA LEU A 66 -19.62 12.35 15.10
C LEU A 66 -20.46 13.61 15.33
N LEU A 67 -20.03 14.76 14.80
CA LEU A 67 -20.75 16.03 14.92
C LEU A 67 -22.11 15.97 14.20
N VAL A 68 -22.16 15.45 12.98
CA VAL A 68 -23.40 15.28 12.21
C VAL A 68 -24.37 14.35 12.94
N ALA A 69 -23.87 13.22 13.46
CA ALA A 69 -24.68 12.30 14.25
C ALA A 69 -25.24 12.94 15.52
N ALA A 70 -24.40 13.62 16.31
CA ALA A 70 -24.80 14.25 17.56
C ALA A 70 -25.79 15.40 17.34
N THR A 71 -25.50 16.32 16.41
CA THR A 71 -26.38 17.46 16.10
C THR A 71 -27.71 17.00 15.51
N GLY A 72 -27.69 15.99 14.65
CA GLY A 72 -28.90 15.38 14.10
C GLY A 72 -29.79 14.74 15.17
N LEU A 73 -29.21 14.00 16.11
CA LEU A 73 -29.93 13.40 17.23
C LEU A 73 -30.55 14.47 18.16
N VAL A 74 -29.80 15.51 18.50
CA VAL A 74 -30.29 16.64 19.31
C VAL A 74 -31.46 17.33 18.60
N TRP A 75 -31.35 17.58 17.30
CA TRP A 75 -32.40 18.20 16.52
C TRP A 75 -33.67 17.32 16.44
N LEU A 76 -33.51 16.01 16.23
CA LEU A 76 -34.64 15.06 16.23
C LEU A 76 -35.34 15.03 17.59
N GLY A 77 -34.59 15.02 18.70
CA GLY A 77 -35.13 15.07 20.06
C GLY A 77 -35.88 16.38 20.33
N TRP A 78 -35.32 17.52 19.95
CA TRP A 78 -35.98 18.82 20.05
C TRP A 78 -37.28 18.88 19.23
N ARG A 79 -37.25 18.37 18.01
CA ARG A 79 -38.42 18.30 17.12
C ARG A 79 -39.51 17.39 17.68
N ALA A 80 -39.14 16.23 18.21
CA ALA A 80 -40.08 15.30 18.85
C ALA A 80 -40.76 15.97 20.04
N ARG A 81 -40.02 16.67 20.91
CA ARG A 81 -40.59 17.42 22.04
C ARG A 81 -41.59 18.48 21.58
N ARG A 82 -41.26 19.27 20.55
CA ARG A 82 -42.19 20.28 19.99
C ARG A 82 -43.46 19.66 19.37
N GLN A 83 -43.36 18.46 18.80
CA GLN A 83 -44.50 17.76 18.21
C GLN A 83 -45.36 17.04 19.26
N HIS A 84 -44.76 16.56 20.35
CA HIS A 84 -45.48 16.01 21.51
C HIS A 84 -46.33 17.07 22.24
N VAL A 85 -45.94 18.35 22.16
CA VAL A 85 -46.78 19.47 22.65
C VAL A 85 -48.05 19.67 21.80
N ALA A 86 -48.20 18.97 20.65
CA ALA A 86 -49.23 19.29 19.65
C ALA A 86 -50.18 18.14 19.22
N VAL A 87 -50.21 16.95 19.83
CA VAL A 87 -51.11 15.86 19.34
C VAL A 87 -51.74 15.00 20.44
N THR A 88 -53.05 14.77 20.26
CA THR A 88 -54.04 13.96 21.00
C THR A 88 -53.80 12.44 20.98
N PRO A 89 -54.34 11.66 21.95
CA PRO A 89 -54.12 10.21 22.05
C PRO A 89 -54.94 9.41 21.02
N GLY A 90 -54.34 8.38 20.40
CA GLY A 90 -55.08 7.30 19.70
C GLY A 90 -54.78 7.06 18.20
N ALA A 91 -53.82 7.75 17.57
CA ALA A 91 -53.54 7.54 16.13
C ALA A 91 -52.43 6.48 15.87
N PRO A 92 -52.56 5.62 14.84
CA PRO A 92 -51.52 4.65 14.47
C PRO A 92 -50.22 5.35 14.07
N MET A 93 -49.10 4.62 14.21
CA MET A 93 -47.73 5.09 13.95
C MET A 93 -47.65 5.83 12.60
N ARG A 94 -47.68 7.17 12.65
CA ARG A 94 -47.72 7.99 11.43
C ARG A 94 -46.38 7.83 10.72
N LEU A 95 -46.35 7.73 9.39
CA LEU A 95 -45.15 7.62 8.55
C LEU A 95 -43.96 8.52 8.99
N ARG A 96 -44.26 9.71 9.54
CA ARG A 96 -43.28 10.67 10.11
C ARG A 96 -42.58 10.20 11.39
N GLN A 97 -43.26 9.46 12.26
CA GLN A 97 -42.65 8.88 13.46
C GLN A 97 -41.70 7.74 13.08
N ALA A 98 -42.10 6.91 12.11
CA ALA A 98 -41.22 5.88 11.55
C ALA A 98 -39.98 6.48 10.88
N GLU A 99 -40.15 7.57 10.11
CA GLU A 99 -39.03 8.31 9.51
C GLU A 99 -38.08 8.90 10.58
N ALA A 100 -38.62 9.53 11.63
CA ALA A 100 -37.81 10.08 12.72
C ALA A 100 -37.04 8.99 13.49
N LEU A 101 -37.67 7.84 13.72
CA LEU A 101 -37.04 6.68 14.35
C LEU A 101 -35.92 6.11 13.47
N MET A 102 -36.15 5.93 12.17
CA MET A 102 -35.14 5.48 11.21
C MET A 102 -33.92 6.41 11.21
N LEU A 103 -34.13 7.72 11.17
CA LEU A 103 -33.04 8.70 11.21
C LEU A 103 -32.30 8.68 12.54
N ALA A 104 -33.01 8.57 13.67
CA ALA A 104 -32.39 8.49 14.99
C ALA A 104 -31.53 7.24 15.13
N LEU A 105 -32.05 6.06 14.76
CA LEU A 105 -31.30 4.81 14.79
C LEU A 105 -30.08 4.85 13.87
N GLY A 106 -30.23 5.39 12.67
CA GLY A 106 -29.12 5.54 11.74
C GLY A 106 -28.01 6.47 12.24
N LEU A 107 -28.36 7.63 12.77
CA LEU A 107 -27.38 8.57 13.33
C LEU A 107 -26.70 7.99 14.58
N ALA A 108 -27.45 7.29 15.44
CA ALA A 108 -26.88 6.57 16.57
C ALA A 108 -25.90 5.48 16.12
N ALA A 109 -26.25 4.71 15.08
CA ALA A 109 -25.36 3.71 14.48
C ALA A 109 -24.08 4.34 13.91
N ILE A 110 -24.17 5.46 13.17
CA ILE A 110 -23.00 6.22 12.70
C ILE A 110 -22.09 6.61 13.86
N MET A 111 -22.68 7.14 14.94
CA MET A 111 -21.92 7.58 16.13
C MET A 111 -21.22 6.41 16.82
N VAL A 112 -21.92 5.29 17.02
CA VAL A 112 -21.37 4.08 17.66
C VAL A 112 -20.28 3.47 16.80
N ILE A 113 -20.50 3.26 15.50
CA ILE A 113 -19.52 2.65 14.59
C ILE A 113 -18.27 3.53 14.51
N THR A 114 -18.42 4.83 14.26
CA THR A 114 -17.29 5.76 14.15
C THR A 114 -16.52 5.83 15.47
N GLY A 115 -17.23 5.92 16.60
CA GLY A 115 -16.61 5.93 17.93
C GLY A 115 -15.87 4.64 18.26
N GLN A 116 -16.46 3.49 17.92
CA GLN A 116 -15.85 2.18 18.12
C GLN A 116 -14.57 2.00 17.30
N GLN A 117 -14.58 2.37 16.02
CA GLN A 117 -13.37 2.26 15.19
C GLN A 117 -12.25 3.18 15.69
N ALA A 118 -12.57 4.43 16.03
CA ALA A 118 -11.59 5.35 16.59
C ALA A 118 -11.03 4.85 17.93
N TRP A 119 -11.86 4.23 18.76
CA TRP A 119 -11.44 3.62 20.02
C TRP A 119 -10.54 2.40 19.78
N GLN A 120 -10.93 1.49 18.89
CA GLN A 120 -10.14 0.30 18.54
C GLN A 120 -8.75 0.67 18.00
N TRP A 121 -8.69 1.67 17.12
CA TRP A 121 -7.41 2.16 16.60
C TRP A 121 -6.54 2.77 17.72
N ARG A 122 -7.11 3.58 18.61
CA ARG A 122 -6.38 4.12 19.77
C ARG A 122 -5.87 3.02 20.69
N GLN A 123 -6.68 1.98 20.94
CA GLN A 123 -6.25 0.83 21.74
C GLN A 123 -5.08 0.10 21.09
N ALA A 124 -5.14 -0.15 19.77
CA ALA A 124 -4.04 -0.76 19.03
C ALA A 124 -2.77 0.10 19.10
N ARG A 125 -2.88 1.41 18.91
CA ARG A 125 -1.75 2.34 19.02
C ARG A 125 -1.14 2.34 20.43
N THR A 126 -1.97 2.43 21.46
CA THR A 126 -1.54 2.38 22.86
C THR A 126 -0.83 1.06 23.18
N LEU A 127 -1.38 -0.06 22.72
CA LEU A 127 -0.77 -1.39 22.91
C LEU A 127 0.65 -1.45 22.34
N VAL A 128 0.85 -0.95 21.12
CA VAL A 128 2.15 -0.95 20.45
C VAL A 128 3.14 0.03 21.09
N LEU A 129 2.68 1.25 21.41
CA LEU A 129 3.55 2.32 21.91
C LEU A 129 3.87 2.20 23.41
N GLN A 130 3.04 1.53 24.21
CA GLN A 130 3.29 1.32 25.63
C GLN A 130 3.88 -0.07 25.90
N ALA A 131 3.35 -1.11 25.24
CA ALA A 131 3.84 -2.50 25.24
C ALA A 131 4.28 -3.09 26.59
N SER A 132 3.72 -2.63 27.71
CA SER A 132 4.10 -3.07 29.05
C SER A 132 3.92 -4.59 29.19
N GLY A 133 5.02 -5.31 29.42
CA GLY A 133 5.03 -6.77 29.59
C GLY A 133 5.14 -7.60 28.29
N ASN A 134 5.22 -6.98 27.11
CA ASN A 134 5.32 -7.70 25.82
C ASN A 134 6.50 -7.23 24.93
N GLU A 135 7.52 -6.59 25.50
CA GLU A 135 8.62 -5.97 24.75
C GLU A 135 9.38 -6.97 23.86
N MET A 136 9.61 -8.20 24.36
CA MET A 136 10.25 -9.26 23.57
C MET A 136 9.42 -9.66 22.35
N ALA A 137 8.11 -9.84 22.52
CA ALA A 137 7.19 -10.18 21.44
C ALA A 137 7.09 -9.03 20.42
N LEU A 138 7.05 -7.79 20.90
CA LEU A 138 7.06 -6.59 20.06
C LEU A 138 8.35 -6.52 19.24
N ALA A 139 9.51 -6.70 19.85
CA ALA A 139 10.79 -6.65 19.15
C ALA A 139 10.96 -7.82 18.16
N MET A 140 10.42 -9.01 18.49
CA MET A 140 10.41 -10.17 17.61
C MET A 140 9.57 -9.90 16.36
N LEU A 141 8.32 -9.45 16.54
CA LEU A 141 7.42 -9.11 15.43
C LEU A 141 7.90 -7.88 14.66
N GLY A 142 8.44 -6.89 15.36
CA GLY A 142 8.89 -5.63 14.77
C GLY A 142 9.95 -5.82 13.70
N ARG A 143 10.79 -6.86 13.83
CA ARG A 143 11.77 -7.28 12.79
C ARG A 143 11.16 -7.65 11.44
N HIS A 144 9.84 -7.77 11.38
CA HIS A 144 9.10 -8.06 10.15
C HIS A 144 8.39 -6.86 9.55
N PHE A 145 8.53 -5.63 10.06
CA PHE A 145 7.79 -4.47 9.54
C PHE A 145 8.69 -3.37 9.00
N ILE A 146 8.42 -2.94 7.76
CA ILE A 146 8.87 -1.66 7.21
C ILE A 146 7.64 -0.74 7.11
N VAL A 147 7.73 0.43 7.74
CA VAL A 147 6.58 1.31 7.93
C VAL A 147 6.88 2.70 7.37
N GLY A 148 5.94 3.27 6.63
CA GLY A 148 5.98 4.69 6.30
C GLY A 148 5.89 5.54 7.56
N TYR A 149 6.28 6.81 7.52
CA TYR A 149 6.10 7.68 8.70
C TYR A 149 5.81 9.11 8.28
N ARG A 150 5.18 9.85 9.19
CA ARG A 150 4.82 11.27 9.00
C ARG A 150 5.47 12.19 10.03
N ASP A 151 5.83 11.65 11.19
CA ASP A 151 6.41 12.36 12.31
C ASP A 151 7.66 11.62 12.79
N PHE A 152 8.75 12.37 12.99
CA PHE A 152 10.00 11.85 13.51
C PHE A 152 9.85 11.30 14.93
N GLU A 153 9.09 11.95 15.80
CA GLU A 153 8.89 11.53 17.20
C GLU A 153 8.27 10.13 17.26
N GLU A 154 7.26 9.90 16.42
CA GLU A 154 6.59 8.61 16.31
C GLU A 154 7.54 7.53 15.73
N ALA A 155 8.29 7.86 14.67
CA ALA A 155 9.28 6.95 14.11
C ALA A 155 10.39 6.61 15.12
N ALA A 156 10.87 7.59 15.90
CA ALA A 156 11.86 7.42 16.95
C ALA A 156 11.36 6.50 18.07
N GLN A 157 10.10 6.66 18.48
CA GLN A 157 9.48 5.80 19.48
C GLN A 157 9.38 4.34 19.00
N LEU A 158 8.99 4.12 17.74
CA LEU A 158 8.94 2.78 17.15
C LEU A 158 10.34 2.16 16.99
N ALA A 159 11.31 2.97 16.55
CA ALA A 159 12.68 2.54 16.33
C ALA A 159 13.37 2.11 17.63
N THR A 160 13.28 2.91 18.70
CA THR A 160 13.92 2.65 20.01
C THR A 160 13.32 1.44 20.75
N ARG A 161 12.07 1.08 20.46
CA ARG A 161 11.39 -0.09 21.03
C ARG A 161 11.61 -1.37 20.24
N GLY A 162 12.29 -1.31 19.10
CA GLY A 162 12.43 -2.44 18.18
C GLY A 162 11.11 -2.85 17.52
N ALA A 163 10.09 -1.97 17.53
CA ALA A 163 8.75 -2.24 17.00
C ALA A 163 8.71 -2.32 15.46
N ILE A 164 9.79 -1.90 14.79
CA ILE A 164 9.95 -1.92 13.34
C ILE A 164 11.36 -2.39 12.96
N ALA A 165 11.49 -2.98 11.78
CA ALA A 165 12.75 -3.37 11.15
C ALA A 165 13.30 -2.22 10.31
N GLY A 166 12.42 -1.38 9.78
CA GLY A 166 12.78 -0.31 8.88
C GLY A 166 11.70 0.73 8.72
N ILE A 167 12.10 1.81 8.04
CA ILE A 167 11.23 2.89 7.61
C ILE A 167 11.17 2.94 6.08
N TYR A 168 10.03 3.37 5.56
CA TYR A 168 9.84 3.69 4.16
C TYR A 168 9.77 5.20 3.96
N LEU A 169 10.61 5.75 3.09
CA LEU A 169 10.54 7.14 2.67
C LEU A 169 9.67 7.27 1.42
N SER A 170 8.64 8.08 1.54
CA SER A 170 7.77 8.50 0.46
C SER A 170 8.16 9.88 -0.07
N GLN A 171 7.55 10.29 -1.18
CA GLN A 171 7.69 11.65 -1.70
C GLN A 171 7.28 12.73 -0.67
N ALA A 172 6.32 12.43 0.22
CA ALA A 172 5.89 13.36 1.26
C ALA A 172 6.99 13.62 2.32
N ASN A 173 7.94 12.70 2.49
CA ASN A 173 9.03 12.84 3.46
C ASN A 173 10.15 13.75 2.98
N VAL A 174 10.22 14.05 1.69
CA VAL A 174 11.35 14.75 1.05
C VAL A 174 10.95 16.00 0.25
N THR A 175 9.71 16.09 -0.22
CA THR A 175 9.26 17.23 -1.03
C THR A 175 9.38 18.55 -0.27
N GLY A 176 10.11 19.51 -0.85
CA GLY A 176 10.32 20.83 -0.26
C GLY A 176 11.28 20.84 0.93
N ARG A 177 11.98 19.73 1.22
CA ARG A 177 12.96 19.62 2.30
C ARG A 177 14.38 19.56 1.73
N ASP A 178 15.34 20.08 2.50
CA ASP A 178 16.77 19.95 2.22
C ASP A 178 17.20 18.48 2.40
N PRO A 179 17.88 17.86 1.42
CA PRO A 179 18.49 16.53 1.54
C PRO A 179 19.32 16.34 2.82
N LEU A 180 20.03 17.37 3.30
CA LEU A 180 20.84 17.29 4.51
C LEU A 180 19.98 17.11 5.77
N HIS A 181 18.82 17.76 5.83
CA HIS A 181 17.87 17.56 6.93
C HIS A 181 17.27 16.16 6.92
N VAL A 182 16.91 15.64 5.72
CA VAL A 182 16.42 14.26 5.59
C VAL A 182 17.49 13.26 6.04
N ARG A 183 18.75 13.47 5.63
CA ARG A 183 19.88 12.64 6.08
C ARG A 183 20.07 12.70 7.59
N ALA A 184 20.05 13.90 8.18
CA ALA A 184 20.20 14.08 9.62
C ALA A 184 19.11 13.36 10.41
N GLU A 185 17.86 13.41 9.93
CA GLU A 185 16.72 12.70 10.50
C GLU A 185 16.92 11.17 10.49
N ILE A 186 17.31 10.62 9.33
CA ILE A 186 17.62 9.18 9.21
C ILE A 186 18.78 8.79 10.14
N MET A 187 19.86 9.58 10.16
CA MET A 187 21.00 9.33 11.03
C MET A 187 20.61 9.37 12.52
N ALA A 188 19.72 10.29 12.92
CA ALA A 188 19.22 10.34 14.29
C ALA A 188 18.45 9.06 14.66
N LEU A 189 17.61 8.54 13.77
CA LEU A 189 16.92 7.25 14.00
C LEU A 189 17.90 6.07 14.12
N GLN A 190 18.95 6.04 13.29
CA GLN A 190 19.98 5.00 13.37
C GLN A 190 20.75 5.07 14.70
N LEU A 191 21.17 6.27 15.13
CA LEU A 191 21.85 6.47 16.42
C LEU A 191 20.95 6.10 17.61
N LEU A 192 19.65 6.39 17.53
CA LEU A 192 18.70 5.96 18.55
C LEU A 192 18.64 4.44 18.66
N ARG A 193 18.68 3.70 17.55
CA ARG A 193 18.72 2.23 17.60
C ARG A 193 20.02 1.69 18.18
N GLU A 194 21.15 2.26 17.79
CA GLU A 194 22.46 1.88 18.30
C GLU A 194 22.53 2.04 19.83
N ARG A 195 22.09 3.20 20.36
CA ARG A 195 22.06 3.47 21.81
C ARG A 195 21.17 2.50 22.59
N HIS A 196 20.16 1.93 21.94
CA HIS A 196 19.25 0.94 22.53
C HIS A 196 19.70 -0.51 22.26
N GLY A 197 20.89 -0.74 21.69
CA GLY A 197 21.40 -2.08 21.39
C GLY A 197 20.60 -2.84 20.33
N LEU A 198 19.89 -2.12 19.46
CA LEU A 198 19.05 -2.69 18.42
C LEU A 198 19.78 -2.71 17.06
N PRO A 199 19.52 -3.69 16.18
CA PRO A 199 20.08 -3.71 14.82
C PRO A 199 19.70 -2.44 14.04
N PRO A 200 20.53 -1.95 13.09
CA PRO A 200 20.20 -0.77 12.28
C PRO A 200 18.84 -0.88 11.55
N LEU A 201 18.20 0.26 11.28
CA LEU A 201 17.00 0.29 10.44
C LEU A 201 17.35 -0.03 8.98
N ILE A 202 16.47 -0.79 8.34
CA ILE A 202 16.32 -0.71 6.88
C ILE A 202 15.69 0.64 6.56
N VAL A 203 16.27 1.36 5.63
CA VAL A 203 15.76 2.64 5.13
C VAL A 203 15.48 2.42 3.66
N ALA A 204 14.19 2.28 3.33
CA ALA A 204 13.70 1.90 2.02
C ALA A 204 13.04 3.07 1.28
N ALA A 205 13.17 3.08 -0.05
CA ALA A 205 12.47 4.04 -0.91
C ALA A 205 12.22 3.43 -2.30
N ASP A 206 11.19 3.93 -3.01
CA ASP A 206 10.98 3.63 -4.43
C ASP A 206 11.70 4.66 -5.30
N GLN A 207 12.86 4.27 -5.84
CA GLN A 207 13.64 5.10 -6.74
C GLN A 207 14.10 4.25 -7.94
N GLU A 208 13.15 3.93 -8.81
CA GLU A 208 13.34 3.10 -10.02
C GLU A 208 14.01 3.88 -11.16
N GLY A 209 13.72 5.18 -11.24
CA GLY A 209 13.98 6.01 -12.41
C GLY A 209 12.75 6.08 -13.33
N GLY A 210 12.72 7.05 -14.24
CA GLY A 210 11.60 7.27 -15.15
C GLY A 210 10.32 7.71 -14.42
N HIS A 211 9.29 6.86 -14.40
CA HIS A 211 8.02 7.26 -13.80
C HIS A 211 8.06 7.26 -12.26
N VAL A 212 8.78 6.32 -11.64
CA VAL A 212 8.75 6.14 -10.18
C VAL A 212 10.09 6.58 -9.58
N GLN A 213 10.08 7.76 -8.98
CA GLN A 213 11.27 8.35 -8.37
C GLN A 213 10.89 9.26 -7.18
N HIS A 214 10.53 8.64 -6.06
CA HIS A 214 9.96 9.34 -4.90
C HIS A 214 10.93 10.34 -4.24
N MET A 215 12.24 10.14 -4.42
CA MET A 215 13.27 10.98 -3.80
C MET A 215 13.64 12.21 -4.64
N SER A 216 13.05 12.40 -5.82
CA SER A 216 13.27 13.56 -6.69
C SER A 216 12.21 14.66 -6.44
N PRO A 217 12.55 15.97 -6.52
CA PRO A 217 13.84 16.57 -6.92
C PRO A 217 14.98 16.64 -5.87
N PRO A 218 14.81 16.35 -4.55
CA PRO A 218 15.94 16.34 -3.61
C PRO A 218 17.14 15.49 -4.09
N LEU A 219 16.87 14.41 -4.83
CA LEU A 219 17.84 13.67 -5.61
C LEU A 219 17.65 13.86 -7.13
N PRO A 220 18.75 13.77 -7.92
CA PRO A 220 18.70 13.78 -9.38
C PRO A 220 17.67 12.81 -9.96
N SER A 221 16.81 13.33 -10.84
CA SER A 221 15.92 12.52 -11.66
C SER A 221 16.72 11.72 -12.68
N ARG A 222 16.37 10.45 -12.87
CA ARG A 222 17.04 9.54 -13.81
C ARG A 222 16.05 9.00 -14.84
N PRO A 223 16.51 8.70 -16.07
CA PRO A 223 15.66 8.02 -17.04
C PRO A 223 15.37 6.58 -16.61
N ALA A 224 14.30 5.99 -17.16
CA ALA A 224 13.99 4.57 -16.96
C ALA A 224 15.09 3.70 -17.56
N LEU A 225 15.38 2.54 -16.97
CA LEU A 225 16.37 1.60 -17.52
C LEU A 225 16.06 1.16 -18.96
N SER A 226 14.78 1.17 -19.35
CA SER A 226 14.34 0.89 -20.72
C SER A 226 14.91 1.86 -21.76
N THR A 227 15.31 3.08 -21.38
CA THR A 227 15.89 4.05 -22.31
C THR A 227 17.33 3.73 -22.70
N LEU A 228 17.96 2.76 -22.04
CA LEU A 228 19.30 2.28 -22.38
C LEU A 228 19.26 1.28 -23.56
N LEU A 229 18.07 0.81 -23.94
CA LEU A 229 17.89 -0.16 -25.02
C LEU A 229 17.84 0.53 -26.40
N THR A 230 18.14 -0.24 -27.44
CA THR A 230 17.98 0.20 -28.83
C THR A 230 16.50 0.36 -29.21
N ALA A 231 16.21 0.87 -30.42
CA ALA A 231 14.84 1.06 -30.91
C ALA A 231 13.98 -0.22 -30.85
N ASP A 232 14.60 -1.40 -31.01
CA ASP A 232 13.90 -2.69 -30.98
C ASP A 232 13.70 -3.24 -29.55
N GLY A 233 14.19 -2.54 -28.52
CA GLY A 233 14.01 -2.92 -27.12
C GLY A 233 14.83 -4.14 -26.69
N LEU A 234 15.85 -4.51 -27.46
CA LEU A 234 16.78 -5.59 -27.16
C LEU A 234 18.14 -5.04 -26.73
N LEU A 235 18.83 -5.78 -25.85
CA LEU A 235 20.21 -5.50 -25.48
C LEU A 235 21.17 -5.53 -26.68
N ALA A 236 20.89 -6.43 -27.61
CA ALA A 236 21.50 -6.58 -28.91
C ALA A 236 20.45 -7.28 -29.81
N ALA A 237 20.19 -6.75 -31.00
CA ALA A 237 19.61 -7.59 -32.06
C ALA A 237 20.57 -8.75 -32.34
N GLU A 238 20.12 -9.88 -32.89
CA GLU A 238 21.01 -11.01 -33.22
C GLU A 238 22.22 -10.60 -34.08
N ASP A 239 22.08 -9.52 -34.86
CA ASP A 239 23.12 -8.93 -35.70
C ASP A 239 23.88 -7.74 -35.07
N ALA A 240 23.57 -7.37 -33.83
CA ALA A 240 24.22 -6.23 -33.19
C ALA A 240 25.64 -6.59 -32.72
N PRO A 241 26.64 -5.69 -32.89
CA PRO A 241 28.01 -5.97 -32.47
C PRO A 241 28.06 -6.28 -30.96
N PRO A 242 28.79 -7.34 -30.52
CA PRO A 242 28.92 -7.70 -29.09
C PRO A 242 29.35 -6.54 -28.17
N ARG A 243 30.06 -5.56 -28.75
CA ARG A 243 30.46 -4.32 -28.08
C ARG A 243 29.27 -3.48 -27.60
N LEU A 244 28.18 -3.40 -28.35
CA LEU A 244 27.01 -2.59 -28.00
C LEU A 244 26.31 -3.15 -26.75
N ALA A 245 26.14 -4.47 -26.67
CA ALA A 245 25.57 -5.11 -25.48
C ALA A 245 26.43 -4.83 -24.23
N ALA A 246 27.75 -4.95 -24.35
CA ALA A 246 28.67 -4.66 -23.25
C ALA A 246 28.60 -3.19 -22.80
N GLU A 247 28.50 -2.25 -23.75
CA GLU A 247 28.35 -0.81 -23.46
C GLU A 247 27.02 -0.53 -22.76
N THR A 248 25.91 -1.15 -23.19
CA THR A 248 24.59 -1.01 -22.53
C THR A 248 24.58 -1.57 -21.11
N LEU A 249 25.18 -2.75 -20.89
CA LEU A 249 25.29 -3.33 -19.55
C LEU A 249 26.19 -2.49 -18.64
N LEU A 250 27.26 -1.89 -19.18
CA LEU A 250 28.09 -0.96 -18.46
C LEU A 250 27.31 0.31 -18.08
N ALA A 251 26.50 0.85 -18.99
CA ALA A 251 25.64 2.00 -18.71
C ALA A 251 24.60 1.69 -17.62
N ALA A 252 23.99 0.51 -17.65
CA ALA A 252 23.05 0.07 -16.61
C ALA A 252 23.73 -0.04 -15.24
N TYR A 253 24.95 -0.61 -15.19
CA TYR A 253 25.76 -0.65 -13.97
C TYR A 253 26.11 0.76 -13.46
N GLN A 254 26.53 1.67 -14.34
CA GLN A 254 26.86 3.05 -13.98
C GLN A 254 25.65 3.81 -13.46
N GLN A 255 24.48 3.66 -14.10
CA GLN A 255 23.23 4.24 -13.63
C GLN A 255 22.88 3.70 -12.22
N GLY A 256 23.01 2.40 -11.98
CA GLY A 256 22.82 1.79 -10.67
C GLY A 256 23.82 2.31 -9.63
N GLN A 257 25.08 2.47 -10.01
CA GLN A 257 26.12 3.02 -9.14
C GLN A 257 25.83 4.48 -8.75
N GLN A 258 25.40 5.31 -9.70
CA GLN A 258 25.06 6.70 -9.43
C GLN A 258 23.80 6.78 -8.56
N GLN A 259 22.77 5.99 -8.87
CA GLN A 259 21.55 5.90 -8.06
C GLN A 259 21.88 5.49 -6.62
N GLY A 260 22.73 4.47 -6.45
CA GLY A 260 23.15 4.00 -5.14
C GLY A 260 23.92 5.07 -4.36
N ALA A 261 24.77 5.86 -5.02
CA ALA A 261 25.50 6.94 -4.38
C ALA A 261 24.53 8.01 -3.83
N ASP A 262 23.53 8.41 -4.62
CA ASP A 262 22.55 9.41 -4.20
C ASP A 262 21.65 8.92 -3.07
N LEU A 263 21.18 7.66 -3.15
CA LEU A 263 20.37 7.04 -2.09
C LEU A 263 21.18 6.93 -0.78
N GLN A 264 22.43 6.46 -0.86
CA GLN A 264 23.32 6.36 0.28
C GLN A 264 23.67 7.74 0.87
N ALA A 265 23.72 8.79 0.04
CA ALA A 265 23.87 10.18 0.49
C ALA A 265 22.67 10.67 1.30
N LEU A 266 21.45 10.16 1.10
CA LEU A 266 20.32 10.39 2.02
C LEU A 266 20.34 9.47 3.25
N GLY A 267 21.08 8.36 3.20
CA GLY A 267 21.05 7.32 4.24
C GLY A 267 20.09 6.17 3.94
N ILE A 268 19.59 6.08 2.70
CA ILE A 268 18.78 4.97 2.19
C ILE A 268 19.71 3.79 1.90
N ASN A 269 19.36 2.60 2.38
CA ASN A 269 20.16 1.38 2.26
C ASN A 269 19.43 0.22 1.53
N LEU A 270 18.16 0.41 1.16
CA LEU A 270 17.40 -0.51 0.32
C LEU A 270 16.61 0.28 -0.73
N ASN A 271 16.89 0.04 -2.02
CA ASN A 271 16.04 0.53 -3.08
C ASN A 271 14.95 -0.52 -3.38
N LEU A 272 13.70 -0.08 -3.45
CA LEU A 272 12.59 -0.90 -3.91
C LEU A 272 12.57 -0.91 -5.44
N GLY A 273 13.63 -1.45 -6.04
CA GLY A 273 13.84 -1.58 -7.48
C GLY A 273 15.12 -2.37 -7.76
N PRO A 274 15.33 -2.85 -8.99
CA PRO A 274 14.57 -2.54 -10.21
C PRO A 274 13.28 -3.36 -10.39
N VAL A 275 12.42 -2.91 -11.31
CA VAL A 275 11.29 -3.71 -11.80
C VAL A 275 11.82 -4.82 -12.70
N ALA A 276 11.52 -6.06 -12.32
CA ALA A 276 11.89 -7.30 -13.00
C ALA A 276 10.72 -7.93 -13.78
N ASP A 277 9.52 -7.36 -13.62
CA ASP A 277 8.37 -7.68 -14.46
C ASP A 277 8.67 -7.38 -15.94
N LEU A 278 8.15 -8.24 -16.82
CA LEU A 278 8.25 -8.02 -18.26
C LEU A 278 7.23 -6.97 -18.72
N ARG A 279 7.58 -6.25 -19.79
CA ARG A 279 6.66 -5.32 -20.42
C ARG A 279 5.51 -6.11 -21.05
N PRO A 280 4.24 -5.77 -20.77
CA PRO A 280 3.11 -6.38 -21.46
C PRO A 280 3.21 -6.13 -22.98
N GLU A 281 2.80 -7.12 -23.77
CA GLU A 281 2.71 -6.98 -25.23
C GLU A 281 1.76 -5.83 -25.63
N ALA A 282 2.06 -5.16 -26.74
CA ALA A 282 1.23 -4.07 -27.25
C ALA A 282 -0.21 -4.54 -27.52
N GLY A 283 -1.20 -3.83 -26.98
CA GLY A 283 -2.62 -4.19 -27.07
C GLY A 283 -3.12 -5.17 -25.99
N ARG A 284 -2.21 -5.79 -25.23
CA ARG A 284 -2.50 -6.52 -23.98
C ARG A 284 -2.26 -5.69 -22.73
N THR A 285 -1.83 -4.43 -22.87
CA THR A 285 -1.84 -3.48 -21.77
C THR A 285 -3.22 -3.51 -21.16
N ALA A 286 -3.30 -3.92 -19.89
CA ALA A 286 -4.55 -3.88 -19.18
C ALA A 286 -5.09 -2.47 -19.33
N THR A 287 -6.21 -2.29 -20.03
CA THR A 287 -6.91 -1.01 -20.18
C THR A 287 -7.32 -0.39 -18.82
N ARG A 288 -7.02 -1.10 -17.73
CA ARG A 288 -7.31 -0.83 -16.33
C ARG A 288 -6.08 -0.75 -15.42
N ASP A 289 -4.85 -0.97 -15.89
CA ASP A 289 -3.64 -0.73 -15.08
C ASP A 289 -3.33 0.78 -15.04
N ARG A 290 -3.92 1.47 -14.07
CA ARG A 290 -3.81 2.93 -13.94
C ARG A 290 -2.77 3.34 -12.90
N HIS A 291 -2.54 2.49 -11.90
CA HIS A 291 -1.67 2.79 -10.78
C HIS A 291 -0.34 2.05 -10.87
N THR A 292 -0.30 0.80 -11.34
CA THR A 292 0.98 0.08 -11.51
C THR A 292 1.75 0.65 -12.68
N ARG A 293 1.05 0.96 -13.79
CA ARG A 293 1.61 1.51 -15.06
C ARG A 293 2.86 0.76 -15.49
N LEU A 294 2.74 -0.57 -15.53
CA LEU A 294 3.87 -1.45 -15.77
C LEU A 294 4.53 -1.20 -17.13
N ASP A 295 3.75 -0.78 -18.13
CA ASP A 295 4.23 -0.40 -19.46
C ASP A 295 5.32 0.67 -19.45
N LEU A 296 5.26 1.60 -18.49
CA LEU A 296 6.23 2.69 -18.35
C LEU A 296 7.41 2.38 -17.41
N ARG A 297 7.32 1.28 -16.66
CA ARG A 297 8.31 0.88 -15.65
C ARG A 297 9.13 -0.32 -16.07
N ALA A 298 8.54 -1.23 -16.85
CA ALA A 298 9.19 -2.44 -17.32
C ALA A 298 10.31 -2.14 -18.32
N ILE A 299 11.45 -2.81 -18.13
CA ILE A 299 12.66 -2.62 -18.92
C ILE A 299 12.43 -3.04 -20.38
N SER A 300 11.98 -4.28 -20.60
CA SER A 300 11.71 -4.86 -21.91
C SER A 300 10.64 -5.96 -21.80
N HIS A 301 10.15 -6.44 -22.94
CA HIS A 301 9.32 -7.65 -23.03
C HIS A 301 10.18 -8.93 -23.10
N ASP A 302 11.45 -8.81 -23.48
CA ASP A 302 12.39 -9.93 -23.56
C ASP A 302 12.95 -10.30 -22.17
N PRO A 303 12.74 -11.54 -21.68
CA PRO A 303 13.20 -11.97 -20.36
C PRO A 303 14.70 -11.84 -20.14
N GLN A 304 15.52 -12.17 -21.14
CA GLN A 304 16.97 -12.16 -20.99
C GLN A 304 17.48 -10.72 -20.87
N THR A 305 16.95 -9.81 -21.68
CA THR A 305 17.22 -8.37 -21.60
C THR A 305 16.88 -7.81 -20.21
N VAL A 306 15.71 -8.17 -19.65
CA VAL A 306 15.34 -7.73 -18.30
C VAL A 306 16.31 -8.30 -17.24
N ALA A 307 16.67 -9.58 -17.34
CA ALA A 307 17.59 -10.23 -16.40
C ALA A 307 18.98 -9.57 -16.40
N GLU A 308 19.55 -9.31 -17.57
CA GLU A 308 20.90 -8.77 -17.69
C GLU A 308 20.98 -7.29 -17.28
N LEU A 309 20.04 -6.43 -17.73
CA LEU A 309 19.99 -5.01 -17.32
C LEU A 309 19.73 -4.86 -15.83
N SER A 310 18.73 -5.58 -15.30
CA SER A 310 18.42 -5.52 -13.87
C SER A 310 19.61 -6.01 -13.05
N GLY A 311 20.26 -7.12 -13.46
CA GLY A 311 21.47 -7.63 -12.83
C GLY A 311 22.61 -6.61 -12.81
N ALA A 312 22.88 -5.94 -13.93
CA ALA A 312 23.92 -4.92 -14.02
C ALA A 312 23.62 -3.71 -13.11
N TYR A 313 22.38 -3.20 -13.15
CA TYR A 313 21.93 -2.11 -12.30
C TYR A 313 22.01 -2.45 -10.80
N MET A 314 21.58 -3.66 -10.41
CA MET A 314 21.67 -4.12 -9.02
C MET A 314 23.11 -4.21 -8.52
N ARG A 315 24.05 -4.69 -9.35
CA ARG A 315 25.49 -4.66 -9.02
C ARG A 315 25.99 -3.23 -8.82
N GLY A 316 25.48 -2.29 -9.61
CA GLY A 316 25.74 -0.86 -9.45
C GLY A 316 25.30 -0.35 -8.07
N LEU A 317 24.04 -0.60 -7.67
CA LEU A 317 23.52 -0.25 -6.34
C LEU A 317 24.36 -0.87 -5.21
N ALA A 318 24.66 -2.17 -5.32
CA ALA A 318 25.43 -2.91 -4.34
C ALA A 318 26.86 -2.35 -4.17
N SER A 319 27.47 -1.81 -5.23
CA SER A 319 28.77 -1.14 -5.16
C SER A 319 28.79 0.09 -4.23
N ARG A 320 27.60 0.62 -3.92
CA ARG A 320 27.37 1.74 -2.99
C ARG A 320 26.66 1.32 -1.71
N GLN A 321 26.66 0.03 -1.38
CA GLN A 321 26.05 -0.54 -0.17
C GLN A 321 24.52 -0.31 -0.09
N VAL A 322 23.86 -0.16 -1.24
CA VAL A 322 22.39 -0.10 -1.32
C VAL A 322 21.90 -1.42 -1.87
N GLY A 323 21.06 -2.11 -1.09
CA GLY A 323 20.39 -3.33 -1.53
C GLY A 323 19.36 -3.05 -2.62
N ALA A 324 19.15 -4.01 -3.52
CA ALA A 324 18.11 -3.95 -4.53
C ALA A 324 16.96 -4.90 -4.20
N THR A 325 15.77 -4.56 -4.70
CA THR A 325 14.55 -5.36 -4.55
C THR A 325 13.98 -5.69 -5.92
N LEU A 326 14.05 -6.95 -6.33
CA LEU A 326 13.38 -7.40 -7.55
C LEU A 326 11.87 -7.42 -7.32
N LYS A 327 11.12 -6.82 -8.24
CA LYS A 327 9.67 -6.72 -8.10
C LYS A 327 8.92 -6.78 -9.44
N HIS A 328 7.70 -7.33 -9.49
CA HIS A 328 6.91 -7.90 -8.40
C HIS A 328 6.68 -9.39 -8.67
N PHE A 329 7.28 -10.28 -7.88
CA PHE A 329 7.14 -11.72 -8.08
C PHE A 329 5.65 -12.12 -7.89
N PRO A 330 5.04 -12.91 -8.79
CA PRO A 330 5.63 -13.82 -9.79
C PRO A 330 5.86 -13.25 -11.20
N GLY A 331 5.76 -11.94 -11.40
CA GLY A 331 5.71 -11.33 -12.71
C GLY A 331 4.29 -10.84 -13.03
N LEU A 332 4.15 -9.56 -13.36
CA LEU A 332 2.85 -8.91 -13.58
C LEU A 332 2.47 -8.74 -15.07
N ALA A 333 3.31 -9.19 -16.00
CA ALA A 333 3.11 -8.95 -17.43
C ALA A 333 1.80 -9.57 -17.97
N GLY A 334 1.41 -10.73 -17.44
CA GLY A 334 0.17 -11.44 -17.80
C GLY A 334 -1.07 -11.03 -17.00
N VAL A 335 -0.97 -10.03 -16.12
CA VAL A 335 -2.04 -9.67 -15.18
C VAL A 335 -2.95 -8.60 -15.78
N ALA A 336 -4.22 -8.93 -15.99
CA ALA A 336 -5.19 -8.02 -16.63
C ALA A 336 -5.79 -6.94 -15.70
N GLY A 337 -5.52 -6.98 -14.39
CA GLY A 337 -6.14 -6.12 -13.38
C GLY A 337 -5.13 -5.36 -12.51
N ASP A 338 -5.55 -4.22 -11.98
CA ASP A 338 -4.71 -3.37 -11.11
C ASP A 338 -4.86 -3.77 -9.62
N THR A 339 -3.78 -4.30 -9.05
CA THR A 339 -3.72 -4.80 -7.67
C THR A 339 -3.85 -3.69 -6.62
N HIS A 340 -3.65 -2.42 -6.99
CA HIS A 340 -3.90 -1.28 -6.08
C HIS A 340 -5.38 -1.19 -5.68
N LEU A 341 -6.27 -1.65 -6.56
CA LEU A 341 -7.72 -1.48 -6.39
C LEU A 341 -8.45 -2.80 -6.13
N HIS A 342 -8.09 -3.88 -6.82
CA HIS A 342 -8.84 -5.14 -6.80
C HIS A 342 -7.92 -6.35 -6.84
N SER A 343 -8.41 -7.49 -6.36
CA SER A 343 -7.70 -8.76 -6.50
C SER A 343 -7.46 -9.07 -7.98
N ALA A 344 -6.23 -9.51 -8.28
CA ALA A 344 -5.84 -9.94 -9.61
C ALA A 344 -5.35 -11.39 -9.56
N ARG A 345 -5.42 -12.08 -10.70
CA ARG A 345 -5.06 -13.48 -10.83
C ARG A 345 -4.19 -13.69 -12.07
N LEU A 346 -3.22 -14.57 -11.94
CA LEU A 346 -2.34 -15.03 -13.00
C LEU A 346 -2.58 -16.53 -13.17
N ASP A 347 -3.26 -16.91 -14.25
CA ASP A 347 -3.59 -18.30 -14.60
C ASP A 347 -2.61 -18.91 -15.62
N THR A 348 -1.56 -18.17 -15.99
CA THR A 348 -0.48 -18.68 -16.82
C THR A 348 0.18 -19.88 -16.11
N PRO A 349 0.36 -21.03 -16.79
CA PRO A 349 1.01 -22.18 -16.20
C PRO A 349 2.42 -21.87 -15.70
N SER A 350 2.82 -22.46 -14.56
CA SER A 350 4.12 -22.24 -13.95
C SER A 350 5.28 -22.58 -14.88
N ALA A 351 5.13 -23.60 -15.73
CA ALA A 351 6.14 -23.97 -16.71
C ALA A 351 6.43 -22.82 -17.71
N VAL A 352 5.38 -22.14 -18.17
CA VAL A 352 5.50 -20.99 -19.08
C VAL A 352 6.09 -19.78 -18.34
N LEU A 353 5.69 -19.56 -17.08
CA LEU A 353 6.29 -18.51 -16.26
C LEU A 353 7.78 -18.78 -16.01
N ALA A 354 8.17 -20.04 -15.78
CA ALA A 354 9.55 -20.46 -15.55
C ALA A 354 10.50 -20.08 -16.70
N GLU A 355 10.02 -20.20 -17.93
CA GLU A 355 10.77 -19.90 -19.16
C GLU A 355 10.80 -18.40 -19.48
N ARG A 356 9.94 -17.60 -18.84
CA ARG A 356 9.70 -16.21 -19.23
C ARG A 356 9.73 -15.25 -18.03
N ASP A 357 8.60 -15.07 -17.37
CA ASP A 357 8.41 -14.08 -16.29
C ASP A 357 9.33 -14.33 -15.08
N TRP A 358 9.69 -15.58 -14.80
CA TRP A 358 10.53 -15.97 -13.66
C TRP A 358 12.03 -15.88 -13.96
N LEU A 359 12.43 -15.81 -15.23
CA LEU A 359 13.84 -15.82 -15.62
C LEU A 359 14.62 -14.63 -15.03
N PRO A 360 14.13 -13.37 -15.08
CA PRO A 360 14.79 -12.24 -14.42
C PRO A 360 14.92 -12.42 -12.90
N PHE A 361 13.90 -12.97 -12.25
CA PHE A 361 13.95 -13.22 -10.81
C PHE A 361 15.01 -14.27 -10.47
N ARG A 362 15.02 -15.40 -11.18
CA ARG A 362 15.96 -16.51 -10.94
C ARG A 362 17.42 -16.09 -11.16
N GLN A 363 17.70 -15.37 -12.25
CA GLN A 363 19.06 -14.90 -12.54
C GLN A 363 19.50 -13.78 -11.57
N GLY A 364 18.57 -12.95 -11.10
CA GLY A 364 18.84 -11.84 -10.19
C GLY A 364 18.99 -12.21 -8.70
N MET A 365 18.58 -13.42 -8.30
CA MET A 365 18.53 -13.85 -6.89
C MET A 365 19.82 -13.65 -6.10
N THR A 366 20.98 -13.82 -6.72
CA THR A 366 22.28 -13.70 -6.06
C THR A 366 22.73 -12.25 -5.84
N ALA A 367 22.19 -11.34 -6.65
CA ALA A 367 22.49 -9.91 -6.58
C ALA A 367 21.42 -9.10 -5.83
N SER A 368 20.21 -9.64 -5.67
CA SER A 368 19.10 -8.97 -4.97
C SER A 368 19.23 -9.09 -3.46
N GLY A 369 18.98 -7.98 -2.75
CA GLY A 369 18.82 -7.97 -1.29
C GLY A 369 17.43 -8.45 -0.86
N ALA A 370 16.42 -8.19 -1.68
CA ALA A 370 15.05 -8.61 -1.47
C ALA A 370 14.33 -9.00 -2.78
N ILE A 371 13.28 -9.84 -2.66
CA ILE A 371 12.26 -10.03 -3.69
C ILE A 371 10.92 -9.58 -3.09
N MET A 372 10.24 -8.68 -3.79
CA MET A 372 8.91 -8.22 -3.43
C MET A 372 7.85 -9.13 -4.05
N LEU A 373 6.96 -9.64 -3.22
CA LEU A 373 5.85 -10.51 -3.58
C LEU A 373 4.61 -9.65 -3.87
N ALA A 374 4.08 -9.81 -5.08
CA ALA A 374 2.89 -9.11 -5.54
C ALA A 374 1.61 -9.61 -4.85
N HIS A 375 0.59 -8.76 -4.85
CA HIS A 375 -0.77 -9.10 -4.41
C HIS A 375 -1.62 -9.74 -5.52
N VAL A 376 -1.05 -10.72 -6.23
CA VAL A 376 -1.70 -11.47 -7.31
C VAL A 376 -1.82 -12.94 -6.93
N VAL A 377 -2.98 -13.56 -7.20
CA VAL A 377 -3.17 -15.01 -7.04
C VAL A 377 -2.44 -15.73 -8.17
N LEU A 378 -1.43 -16.54 -7.83
CA LEU A 378 -0.69 -17.37 -8.77
C LEU A 378 -1.37 -18.72 -8.90
N GLY A 379 -2.30 -18.83 -9.85
CA GLY A 379 -3.30 -19.89 -9.89
C GLY A 379 -2.75 -21.31 -9.87
N ASP A 380 -1.62 -21.53 -10.54
CA ASP A 380 -0.98 -22.84 -10.70
C ASP A 380 -0.13 -23.27 -9.48
N VAL A 381 0.19 -22.33 -8.57
CA VAL A 381 0.94 -22.60 -7.32
C VAL A 381 0.04 -22.53 -6.09
N ASP A 382 -0.80 -21.51 -6.01
CA ASP A 382 -1.79 -21.31 -4.96
C ASP A 382 -3.01 -20.59 -5.52
N ALA A 383 -4.08 -21.34 -5.75
CA ALA A 383 -5.31 -20.80 -6.29
C ALA A 383 -6.14 -19.98 -5.28
N GLN A 384 -5.77 -19.97 -3.99
CA GLN A 384 -6.58 -19.40 -2.91
C GLN A 384 -6.02 -18.08 -2.40
N GLN A 385 -4.69 -17.94 -2.34
CA GLN A 385 -4.04 -16.79 -1.73
C GLN A 385 -3.16 -16.04 -2.73
N PRO A 386 -3.08 -14.69 -2.63
CA PRO A 386 -2.11 -13.94 -3.41
C PRO A 386 -0.68 -14.33 -3.00
N ALA A 387 0.27 -14.17 -3.92
CA ALA A 387 1.66 -14.58 -3.76
C ALA A 387 2.29 -14.03 -2.46
N SER A 388 2.00 -12.77 -2.12
CA SER A 388 2.45 -12.12 -0.88
C SER A 388 1.95 -12.74 0.42
N LEU A 389 0.89 -13.56 0.36
CA LEU A 389 0.25 -14.21 1.51
C LEU A 389 0.35 -15.74 1.44
N SER A 390 0.98 -16.30 0.40
CA SER A 390 0.94 -17.73 0.11
C SER A 390 2.15 -18.48 0.67
N PRO A 391 1.94 -19.46 1.58
CA PRO A 391 3.02 -20.36 2.02
C PRO A 391 3.58 -21.21 0.88
N ALA A 392 2.79 -21.50 -0.17
CA ALA A 392 3.25 -22.26 -1.32
C ALA A 392 4.22 -21.44 -2.19
N VAL A 393 3.95 -20.15 -2.38
CA VAL A 393 4.88 -19.25 -3.06
C VAL A 393 6.16 -19.04 -2.26
N VAL A 394 6.06 -18.85 -0.94
CA VAL A 394 7.26 -18.75 -0.09
C VAL A 394 8.09 -20.04 -0.18
N ARG A 395 7.44 -21.21 -0.15
CA ARG A 395 8.10 -22.50 -0.34
C ARG A 395 8.81 -22.62 -1.68
N LEU A 396 8.15 -22.26 -2.79
CA LEU A 396 8.75 -22.24 -4.12
C LEU A 396 10.06 -21.45 -4.13
N LEU A 397 10.03 -20.22 -3.60
CA LEU A 397 11.22 -19.36 -3.59
C LEU A 397 12.31 -19.86 -2.64
N ARG A 398 11.93 -20.43 -1.49
CA ARG A 398 12.88 -20.85 -0.44
C ARG A 398 13.47 -22.23 -0.66
N GLN A 399 12.65 -23.21 -1.03
CA GLN A 399 13.02 -24.61 -1.14
C GLN A 399 13.43 -24.95 -2.56
N ASP A 400 12.59 -24.62 -3.54
CA ASP A 400 12.82 -25.05 -4.93
C ASP A 400 13.89 -24.17 -5.61
N TRP A 401 13.86 -22.87 -5.34
CA TRP A 401 14.82 -21.91 -5.92
C TRP A 401 16.02 -21.62 -5.01
N GLY A 402 15.94 -22.01 -3.74
CA GLY A 402 17.01 -21.79 -2.77
C GLY A 402 17.30 -20.31 -2.48
N TYR A 403 16.37 -19.39 -2.71
CA TYR A 403 16.60 -17.95 -2.53
C TYR A 403 16.96 -17.64 -1.08
N GLN A 404 18.07 -16.91 -0.89
CA GLN A 404 18.61 -16.61 0.43
C GLN A 404 18.44 -15.15 0.86
N GLY A 405 18.00 -14.24 0.01
CA GLY A 405 17.71 -12.85 0.38
C GLY A 405 16.35 -12.70 1.08
N LEU A 406 15.92 -11.48 1.36
CA LEU A 406 14.64 -11.22 2.05
C LEU A 406 13.45 -11.40 1.10
N LEU A 407 12.37 -12.01 1.58
CA LEU A 407 11.07 -11.93 0.92
C LEU A 407 10.27 -10.82 1.61
N MET A 408 9.74 -9.90 0.81
CA MET A 408 8.90 -8.83 1.33
C MET A 408 7.55 -8.78 0.62
N THR A 409 6.50 -8.34 1.30
CA THR A 409 5.25 -8.02 0.61
C THR A 409 5.39 -6.72 -0.17
N ASP A 410 4.58 -6.58 -1.22
CA ASP A 410 4.13 -5.26 -1.65
C ASP A 410 3.29 -4.57 -0.53
N ASP A 411 2.89 -3.32 -0.70
CA ASP A 411 2.23 -2.55 0.37
C ASP A 411 0.87 -3.17 0.79
N LEU A 412 0.78 -3.61 2.05
CA LEU A 412 -0.44 -4.24 2.59
C LEU A 412 -1.67 -3.31 2.62
N ASN A 413 -1.48 -2.02 2.38
CA ASN A 413 -2.58 -1.06 2.18
C ASN A 413 -3.30 -1.23 0.84
N MET A 414 -2.72 -1.97 -0.12
CA MET A 414 -3.28 -2.15 -1.45
C MET A 414 -4.59 -2.96 -1.44
N GLY A 415 -5.51 -2.58 -2.32
CA GLY A 415 -6.88 -3.10 -2.35
C GLY A 415 -6.97 -4.61 -2.58
N ALA A 416 -6.03 -5.21 -3.33
CA ALA A 416 -6.01 -6.64 -3.61
C ALA A 416 -5.91 -7.53 -2.37
N VAL A 417 -5.30 -7.04 -1.28
CA VAL A 417 -5.22 -7.72 0.02
C VAL A 417 -6.06 -7.04 1.09
N TYR A 418 -6.04 -5.71 1.16
CA TYR A 418 -6.73 -4.98 2.22
C TYR A 418 -8.25 -5.16 2.16
N ARG A 419 -8.87 -5.16 0.97
CA ARG A 419 -10.33 -5.31 0.86
C ARG A 419 -10.83 -6.70 1.24
N PRO A 420 -10.27 -7.81 0.72
CA PRO A 420 -10.76 -9.15 1.07
C PRO A 420 -10.36 -9.61 2.48
N TYR A 421 -9.21 -9.19 2.99
CA TYR A 421 -8.67 -9.72 4.26
C TYR A 421 -8.67 -8.69 5.40
N GLY A 422 -8.61 -7.39 5.10
CA GLY A 422 -8.24 -6.36 6.07
C GLY A 422 -6.78 -6.48 6.50
N ILE A 423 -6.27 -5.45 7.19
CA ILE A 423 -4.86 -5.39 7.57
C ILE A 423 -4.43 -6.51 8.53
N CYS A 424 -5.28 -6.84 9.51
CA CYS A 424 -4.99 -7.87 10.52
C CYS A 424 -4.80 -9.25 9.89
N ALA A 425 -5.79 -9.74 9.12
CA ALA A 425 -5.66 -11.06 8.51
C ALA A 425 -4.59 -11.09 7.40
N ALA A 426 -4.38 -10.00 6.65
CA ALA A 426 -3.30 -9.93 5.67
C ALA A 426 -1.92 -10.04 6.35
N ALA A 427 -1.68 -9.31 7.45
CA ALA A 427 -0.43 -9.38 8.19
C ALA A 427 -0.18 -10.78 8.79
N LEU A 428 -1.19 -11.39 9.43
CA LEU A 428 -1.07 -12.74 9.99
C LEU A 428 -0.76 -13.79 8.91
N ARG A 429 -1.41 -13.71 7.75
CA ARG A 429 -1.17 -14.63 6.63
C ARG A 429 0.25 -14.48 6.06
N ALA A 430 0.72 -13.25 5.86
CA ALA A 430 2.08 -13.00 5.37
C ALA A 430 3.15 -13.52 6.36
N LEU A 431 2.98 -13.21 7.65
CA LEU A 431 3.87 -13.70 8.71
C LEU A 431 3.85 -15.22 8.80
N GLY A 432 2.65 -15.83 8.84
CA GLY A 432 2.49 -17.28 8.90
C GLY A 432 2.97 -18.02 7.64
N ALA A 433 2.97 -17.36 6.47
CA ALA A 433 3.57 -17.88 5.25
C ALA A 433 5.11 -17.90 5.27
N GLY A 434 5.73 -17.13 6.18
CA GLY A 434 7.19 -17.00 6.28
C GLY A 434 7.77 -15.88 5.43
N VAL A 435 6.98 -14.84 5.13
CA VAL A 435 7.49 -13.58 4.56
C VAL A 435 8.35 -12.87 5.61
N ASP A 436 9.54 -12.41 5.22
CA ASP A 436 10.45 -11.78 6.16
C ASP A 436 10.04 -10.34 6.51
N LEU A 437 9.53 -9.59 5.54
CA LEU A 437 9.22 -8.17 5.70
C LEU A 437 7.83 -7.84 5.14
N LEU A 438 6.99 -7.21 5.97
CA LEU A 438 5.69 -6.68 5.62
C LEU A 438 5.84 -5.18 5.42
N LEU A 439 5.46 -4.70 4.24
CA LEU A 439 5.46 -3.28 3.90
C LEU A 439 4.10 -2.66 4.26
N VAL A 440 4.13 -1.61 5.09
CA VAL A 440 2.96 -0.77 5.40
C VAL A 440 3.36 0.68 5.15
N SER A 441 3.29 1.12 3.89
CA SER A 441 3.88 2.39 3.46
C SER A 441 2.85 3.49 3.23
N TYR A 442 1.81 3.27 2.41
CA TYR A 442 0.86 4.31 2.01
C TYR A 442 0.07 4.91 3.17
N ASP A 443 -0.52 4.05 4.01
CA ASP A 443 -1.20 4.45 5.24
C ASP A 443 -0.48 3.87 6.46
N PRO A 444 0.48 4.61 7.05
CA PRO A 444 1.26 4.10 8.16
C PRO A 444 0.44 3.92 9.45
N GLU A 445 -0.79 4.46 9.53
CA GLU A 445 -1.67 4.21 10.68
C GLU A 445 -2.17 2.76 10.72
N GLN A 446 -2.13 2.02 9.59
CA GLN A 446 -2.49 0.60 9.56
C GLN A 446 -1.45 -0.30 10.25
N PHE A 447 -0.24 0.20 10.49
CA PHE A 447 0.78 -0.55 11.23
C PHE A 447 0.30 -0.93 12.63
N TYR A 448 -0.38 0.00 13.32
CA TYR A 448 -0.86 -0.23 14.68
C TYR A 448 -1.85 -1.40 14.80
N PRO A 449 -2.96 -1.46 14.04
CA PRO A 449 -3.85 -2.61 14.06
C PRO A 449 -3.17 -3.89 13.52
N ALA A 450 -2.21 -3.80 12.58
CA ALA A 450 -1.46 -4.96 12.10
C ALA A 450 -0.61 -5.59 13.24
N MET A 451 0.21 -4.77 13.90
CA MET A 451 1.09 -5.19 15.00
C MET A 451 0.27 -5.64 16.21
N ALA A 452 -0.78 -4.92 16.58
CA ALA A 452 -1.64 -5.30 17.70
C ALA A 452 -2.31 -6.66 17.47
N CYS A 453 -2.80 -6.91 16.25
CA CYS A 453 -3.34 -8.20 15.85
C CYS A 453 -2.28 -9.32 15.91
N ALA A 454 -1.07 -9.07 15.40
CA ALA A 454 0.03 -10.03 15.46
C ALA A 454 0.45 -10.37 16.91
N LEU A 455 0.55 -9.37 17.78
CA LEU A 455 0.83 -9.56 19.21
C LEU A 455 -0.24 -10.43 19.88
N GLN A 456 -1.52 -10.14 19.64
CA GLN A 456 -2.62 -10.92 20.22
C GLN A 456 -2.65 -12.36 19.68
N ALA A 457 -2.43 -12.56 18.38
CA ALA A 457 -2.39 -13.88 17.78
C ALA A 457 -1.20 -14.70 18.31
N LEU A 458 -0.04 -14.07 18.50
CA LEU A 458 1.14 -14.72 19.08
C LEU A 458 0.87 -15.14 20.54
N GLN A 459 0.24 -14.27 21.34
CA GLN A 459 -0.14 -14.57 22.73
C GLN A 459 -1.15 -15.72 22.83
N ARG A 460 -2.06 -15.86 21.86
CA ARG A 460 -3.04 -16.96 21.79
C ARG A 460 -2.49 -18.24 21.18
N GLY A 461 -1.26 -18.23 20.65
CA GLY A 461 -0.70 -19.36 19.90
C GLY A 461 -1.33 -19.57 18.52
N GLU A 462 -2.03 -18.57 17.99
CA GLU A 462 -2.69 -18.58 16.67
C GLU A 462 -1.73 -18.19 15.54
N LEU A 463 -0.58 -17.56 15.86
CA LEU A 463 0.46 -17.17 14.92
C LEU A 463 1.76 -17.91 15.21
N GLN A 464 2.25 -18.64 14.23
CA GLN A 464 3.60 -19.17 14.20
C GLN A 464 4.47 -18.30 13.28
N LEU A 465 5.66 -17.96 13.73
CA LEU A 465 6.65 -17.25 12.93
C LEU A 465 7.69 -18.26 12.42
N PRO A 466 7.48 -18.87 11.24
CA PRO A 466 8.44 -19.80 10.72
C PRO A 466 9.75 -19.09 10.41
N HIS A 467 10.87 -19.74 10.69
CA HIS A 467 12.21 -19.31 10.28
C HIS A 467 12.70 -17.95 10.83
N THR A 468 12.25 -17.50 12.01
CA THR A 468 12.65 -16.20 12.60
C THR A 468 14.17 -16.02 12.70
N ALA A 469 14.92 -17.08 13.03
CA ALA A 469 16.38 -17.04 13.09
C ALA A 469 17.00 -16.80 11.70
N GLN A 470 16.48 -17.46 10.67
CA GLN A 470 16.92 -17.25 9.28
C GLN A 470 16.54 -15.85 8.79
N THR A 471 15.35 -15.35 9.13
CA THR A 471 14.97 -13.95 8.85
C THR A 471 15.99 -12.98 9.45
N HIS A 472 16.39 -13.19 10.71
CA HIS A 472 17.41 -12.35 11.34
C HIS A 472 18.75 -12.40 10.59
N GLN A 473 19.22 -13.58 10.16
CA GLN A 473 20.44 -13.71 9.36
C GLN A 473 20.33 -13.01 8.00
N ARG A 474 19.14 -13.01 7.37
CA ARG A 474 18.88 -12.29 6.12
C ARG A 474 18.95 -10.78 6.32
N LEU A 475 18.35 -10.26 7.39
CA LEU A 475 18.41 -8.85 7.76
C LEU A 475 19.85 -8.39 8.00
N VAL A 476 20.63 -9.18 8.75
CA VAL A 476 22.05 -8.89 9.00
C VAL A 476 22.85 -8.88 7.71
N ARG A 477 22.62 -9.84 6.80
CA ARG A 477 23.30 -9.87 5.49
C ARG A 477 22.98 -8.66 4.62
N LEU A 478 21.73 -8.18 4.64
CA LEU A 478 21.34 -6.97 3.91
C LEU A 478 22.07 -5.74 4.47
N LEU A 479 22.06 -5.56 5.79
CA LEU A 479 22.61 -4.37 6.45
C LEU A 479 24.14 -4.37 6.52
N ASN A 480 24.76 -5.55 6.55
CA ASN A 480 26.20 -5.73 6.60
C ASN A 480 26.66 -6.62 5.43
N PRO A 481 26.79 -6.09 4.20
CA PRO A 481 27.23 -6.88 3.04
C PRO A 481 28.73 -7.26 3.09
N ALA A 482 29.50 -6.70 4.03
CA ALA A 482 30.96 -6.88 4.14
C ALA A 482 31.47 -8.34 4.27
N PRO A 483 30.78 -9.30 4.91
CA PRO A 483 31.26 -10.68 4.96
C PRO A 483 31.13 -11.43 3.63
N VAL A 484 30.28 -10.96 2.70
CA VAL A 484 30.04 -11.61 1.41
C VAL A 484 31.15 -11.30 0.40
N ARG A 485 31.83 -10.15 0.53
CA ARG A 485 33.03 -9.84 -0.26
C ARG A 485 34.16 -10.84 -0.02
N ALA A 486 34.37 -11.24 1.23
CA ALA A 486 35.39 -12.23 1.59
C ALA A 486 35.04 -13.64 1.10
N MET A 487 33.74 -13.99 1.05
CA MET A 487 33.30 -15.32 0.61
C MET A 487 33.26 -15.43 -0.93
N ALA A 488 32.81 -14.40 -1.64
CA ALA A 488 32.86 -14.34 -3.10
C ALA A 488 34.30 -14.27 -3.63
N GLN A 489 35.21 -13.57 -2.94
CA GLN A 489 36.64 -13.57 -3.27
C GLN A 489 37.31 -14.93 -3.02
N ARG A 490 36.90 -15.66 -1.97
CA ARG A 490 37.41 -17.02 -1.70
C ARG A 490 36.89 -18.06 -2.69
N VAL A 491 35.63 -17.95 -3.13
CA VAL A 491 35.07 -18.84 -4.16
C VAL A 491 35.70 -18.55 -5.53
N ALA A 492 35.94 -17.29 -5.87
CA ALA A 492 36.67 -16.92 -7.09
C ALA A 492 38.15 -17.37 -7.05
N ALA A 493 38.80 -17.33 -5.87
CA ALA A 493 40.17 -17.82 -5.72
C ALA A 493 40.27 -19.37 -5.80
N HIS A 494 39.25 -20.11 -5.36
CA HIS A 494 39.21 -21.58 -5.47
C HIS A 494 38.82 -22.10 -6.87
N GLN A 495 38.32 -21.26 -7.76
CA GLN A 495 38.08 -21.63 -9.16
C GLN A 495 39.26 -21.29 -10.10
N GLY A 496 40.28 -20.58 -9.59
CA GLY A 496 41.53 -20.28 -10.31
C GLY A 496 42.64 -21.31 -10.11
N ASP A 497 42.49 -22.21 -9.14
CA ASP A 497 43.46 -23.29 -8.84
C ASP A 497 42.77 -24.65 -9.01
N ALA A 498 42.54 -25.05 -10.26
CA ALA A 498 42.39 -26.46 -10.62
C ALA A 498 43.38 -26.75 -11.76
N PRO A 499 44.26 -27.76 -11.64
CA PRO A 499 45.34 -28.03 -12.58
C PRO A 499 44.85 -28.46 -13.97
#